data_AF-A0A4V6RKF3-F1
#
_entry.id   AF-A0A4V6RKF3-F1
#
_cell.length_a   1.000
_cell.length_b   1.000
_cell.length_c   1.000
_cell.angle_alpha   90.00
_cell.angle_beta   90.00
_cell.angle_gamma   90.00
#
_symmetry.space_group_name_H-M   'P 1'
#
loop_
_entity.id
_entity.type
_entity.pdbx_description
1 polymer ?
#
loop_
_entity_poly.entity_id
_entity_poly.type
_entity_poly.pdbx_seq_one_letter_code
_entity_poly.pdbx_strand_id
1 'polypeptide(L)'
;MVVVGFFSVKQKDFAALMDAAASALTARGARVVGRIVQRRGVSDGGVAKMSRPFSSRTLLRYGKVREAADLCERTAADAAVFLTPLTQRQRRVLTEMLGRRALSLAETEAEAERA
;
A
#
# COMPACT_ATOMS: atom_id res chain seq x y z
N MET A 1 1.06 8.67 -8.21
CA MET A 1 0.92 7.43 -7.41
C MET A 1 0.80 7.75 -5.92
N VAL A 2 -0.06 7.04 -5.21
CA VAL A 2 -0.11 7.02 -3.74
C VAL A 2 0.61 5.79 -3.22
N VAL A 3 1.46 5.93 -2.21
CA VAL A 3 2.20 4.81 -1.60
C VAL A 3 1.48 4.35 -0.33
N VAL A 4 1.28 3.04 -0.17
CA VAL A 4 0.47 2.44 0.88
C VAL A 4 1.28 1.42 1.66
N GLY A 5 1.39 1.63 2.98
CA GLY A 5 2.11 0.76 3.89
C GLY A 5 1.20 0.08 4.91
N PHE A 6 1.40 -1.23 5.10
CA PHE A 6 0.82 -2.00 6.19
C PHE A 6 1.93 -2.54 7.08
N PHE A 7 1.93 -2.20 8.37
CA PHE A 7 3.01 -2.56 9.28
C PHE A 7 2.50 -3.04 10.63
N SER A 8 3.24 -3.97 11.23
CA SER A 8 3.10 -4.27 12.66
C SER A 8 3.57 -3.07 13.49
N VAL A 9 2.98 -2.79 14.65
CA VAL A 9 3.51 -1.75 15.57
C VAL A 9 4.90 -2.07 16.13
N LYS A 10 5.36 -3.33 16.00
CA LYS A 10 6.75 -3.72 16.31
C LYS A 10 7.75 -3.17 15.29
N GLN A 11 7.31 -2.94 14.06
CA GLN A 11 8.15 -2.37 13.01
C GLN A 11 8.24 -0.85 13.22
N LYS A 12 9.42 -0.38 13.61
CA LYS A 12 9.68 1.01 14.01
C LYS A 12 10.26 1.84 12.86
N ASP A 13 10.97 1.18 11.96
CA ASP A 13 11.55 1.71 10.72
C ASP A 13 10.53 1.92 9.59
N PHE A 14 9.23 1.78 9.86
CA PHE A 14 8.19 1.90 8.83
C PHE A 14 8.24 3.22 8.06
N ALA A 15 8.62 4.32 8.71
CA ALA A 15 8.77 5.62 8.05
C ALA A 15 9.89 5.58 7.00
N ALA A 16 11.06 5.06 7.38
CA ALA A 16 12.20 4.89 6.48
C ALA A 16 11.87 3.97 5.30
N LEU A 17 11.09 2.90 5.51
CA LEU A 17 10.63 2.02 4.44
C LEU A 17 9.66 2.72 3.48
N MET A 18 8.76 3.57 3.99
CA MET A 18 7.87 4.38 3.15
C MET A 18 8.66 5.42 2.34
N ASP A 19 9.68 6.04 2.94
CA ASP A 19 10.57 6.97 2.25
C ASP A 19 11.39 6.27 1.16
N ALA A 20 11.99 5.12 1.48
CA ALA A 20 12.74 4.32 0.52
C ALA A 20 11.87 3.88 -0.66
N ALA A 21 10.64 3.42 -0.41
CA ALA A 21 9.70 3.06 -1.47
C ALA A 21 9.31 4.26 -2.35
N ALA A 22 9.06 5.42 -1.74
CA ALA A 22 8.75 6.64 -2.49
C ALA A 22 9.94 7.08 -3.36
N SER A 23 11.15 7.09 -2.80
CA SER A 23 12.39 7.41 -3.52
C SER A 23 12.63 6.44 -4.67
N ALA A 24 12.44 5.13 -4.45
CA ALA A 24 12.61 4.12 -5.50
C ALA A 24 11.60 4.29 -6.65
N LEU A 25 10.34 4.65 -6.36
CA LEU A 25 9.35 4.99 -7.38
C LEU A 25 9.73 6.27 -8.14
N THR A 26 10.16 7.32 -7.43
CA THR A 26 10.55 8.59 -8.05
C THR A 26 11.82 8.48 -8.88
N ALA A 27 12.80 7.68 -8.47
CA ALA A 27 13.97 7.36 -9.28
C ALA A 27 13.62 6.69 -10.62
N ARG A 28 12.46 6.02 -10.69
CA ARG A 28 11.91 5.39 -11.90
C ARG A 28 10.95 6.33 -12.67
N GLY A 29 10.96 7.62 -12.36
CA GLY A 29 10.12 8.63 -13.03
C GLY A 29 8.68 8.70 -12.52
N ALA A 30 8.28 7.91 -11.52
CA ALA A 30 6.94 7.98 -10.98
C ALA A 30 6.79 9.17 -10.02
N ARG A 31 5.72 9.95 -10.20
CA ARG A 31 5.35 11.02 -9.26
C ARG A 31 4.61 10.44 -8.07
N VAL A 32 5.24 10.47 -6.88
CA VAL A 32 4.58 10.11 -5.61
C VAL A 32 3.87 11.33 -5.06
N VAL A 33 2.54 11.27 -4.97
CA VAL A 33 1.67 12.41 -4.61
C VAL A 33 1.03 12.27 -3.23
N GLY A 34 1.23 11.15 -2.55
CA GLY A 34 0.66 10.91 -1.23
C GLY A 34 1.09 9.59 -0.61
N ARG A 35 0.87 9.46 0.70
CA ARG A 35 1.22 8.28 1.48
C ARG A 35 0.10 7.91 2.45
N ILE A 36 -0.20 6.63 2.58
CA ILE A 36 -1.14 6.06 3.56
C ILE A 36 -0.43 4.99 4.36
N VAL A 37 -0.59 5.02 5.69
CA VAL A 37 -0.03 4.01 6.58
C VAL A 37 -1.13 3.45 7.48
N GLN A 38 -1.25 2.12 7.52
CA GLN A 38 -2.02 1.40 8.53
C GLN A 38 -1.06 0.57 9.36
N ARG A 39 -1.12 0.76 10.69
CA ARG A 39 -0.39 -0.07 11.64
C ARG A 39 -1.33 -1.03 12.36
N ARG A 40 -0.83 -2.21 12.73
CA ARG A 40 -1.57 -3.23 13.51
C ARG A 40 -0.93 -3.49 14.87
N GLY A 41 -1.72 -3.28 15.92
CA GLY A 41 -1.34 -3.45 17.32
C GLY A 41 -1.70 -4.81 17.92
N VAL A 42 -1.31 -5.03 19.18
CA VAL A 42 -1.76 -6.20 19.97
C VAL A 42 -3.27 -6.14 20.21
N SER A 43 -3.84 -4.95 20.38
CA SER A 43 -5.28 -4.73 20.53
C SER A 43 -6.10 -5.21 19.32
N ASP A 44 -5.45 -5.42 18.18
CA ASP A 44 -6.09 -5.88 16.95
C ASP A 44 -6.10 -7.41 16.81
N GLY A 45 -6.25 -8.14 17.92
CA GLY A 45 -6.39 -9.61 17.94
C GLY A 45 -5.15 -10.39 18.36
N GLY A 46 -4.31 -9.78 19.19
CA GLY A 46 -3.17 -10.41 19.86
C GLY A 46 -1.88 -10.40 19.05
N VAL A 47 -0.79 -10.77 19.72
CA VAL A 47 0.56 -10.79 19.13
C VAL A 47 0.63 -11.64 17.87
N ALA A 48 -0.07 -12.78 17.85
CA ALA A 48 -0.10 -13.73 16.74
C ALA A 48 -0.69 -13.16 15.43
N LYS A 49 -1.47 -12.07 15.49
CA LYS A 49 -2.10 -11.47 14.30
C LYS A 49 -1.41 -10.20 13.83
N MET A 50 -0.37 -9.71 14.50
CA MET A 50 0.24 -8.43 14.19
C MET A 50 0.88 -8.34 12.80
N SER A 51 1.34 -9.47 12.25
CA SER A 51 1.85 -9.58 10.87
C SER A 51 0.77 -9.98 9.85
N ARG A 52 -0.43 -10.32 10.31
CA ARG A 52 -1.52 -10.76 9.43
C ARG A 52 -2.30 -9.54 8.90
N PRO A 53 -2.87 -9.63 7.69
CA PRO A 53 -3.85 -8.68 7.20
C PRO A 53 -4.99 -8.39 8.20
N PHE A 54 -5.50 -7.16 8.21
CA PHE A 54 -6.80 -6.86 8.82
C PHE A 54 -7.94 -7.54 8.07
N SER A 55 -7.76 -7.73 6.76
CA SER A 55 -8.72 -8.36 5.87
C SER A 55 -7.97 -9.17 4.83
N SER A 56 -8.38 -10.42 4.63
CA SER A 56 -7.87 -11.27 3.56
C SER A 56 -8.17 -10.70 2.17
N ARG A 57 -9.16 -9.81 2.04
CA ARG A 57 -9.58 -9.18 0.79
C ARG A 57 -8.87 -7.87 0.48
N THR A 58 -8.49 -7.09 1.50
CA THR A 58 -8.04 -5.70 1.29
C THR A 58 -6.71 -5.38 1.94
N LEU A 59 -6.09 -6.33 2.67
CA LEU A 59 -4.93 -6.11 3.54
C LEU A 59 -5.23 -5.18 4.74
N LEU A 60 -5.78 -4.01 4.47
CA LEU A 60 -6.13 -2.93 5.39
C LEU A 60 -7.56 -3.07 5.95
N ARG A 61 -7.86 -2.25 6.96
CA ARG A 61 -9.24 -1.97 7.36
C ARG A 61 -9.97 -1.25 6.22
N TYR A 62 -11.27 -1.50 6.08
CA TYR A 62 -12.09 -0.91 5.02
C TYR A 62 -12.04 0.64 5.02
N GLY A 63 -12.07 1.27 6.20
CA GLY A 63 -11.93 2.73 6.33
C GLY A 63 -10.62 3.27 5.75
N LYS A 64 -9.50 2.56 5.92
CA LYS A 64 -8.23 2.96 5.30
C LYS A 64 -8.20 2.77 3.78
N VAL A 65 -8.95 1.80 3.25
CA VAL A 65 -9.10 1.67 1.79
C VAL A 65 -9.87 2.87 1.23
N ARG A 66 -10.94 3.31 1.91
CA ARG A 66 -11.65 4.55 1.53
C ARG A 66 -10.75 5.77 1.59
N GLU A 67 -9.99 5.96 2.66
CA GLU A 67 -9.03 7.07 2.76
C GLU A 67 -8.00 7.06 1.62
N ALA A 68 -7.52 5.87 1.21
CA ALA A 68 -6.62 5.73 0.07
C ALA A 68 -7.31 6.06 -1.25
N ALA A 69 -8.56 5.64 -1.46
CA ALA A 69 -9.35 5.99 -2.64
C ALA A 69 -9.55 7.51 -2.74
N ASP A 70 -9.95 8.15 -1.63
CA ASP A 70 -10.16 9.60 -1.56
C ASP A 70 -8.85 10.35 -1.83
N LEU A 71 -7.72 9.87 -1.31
CA LEU A 71 -6.42 10.47 -1.58
C LEU A 71 -6.03 10.33 -3.05
N CYS A 72 -6.23 9.16 -3.65
CA CYS A 72 -5.99 8.95 -5.08
C CYS A 72 -6.82 9.91 -5.92
N GLU A 73 -8.10 10.08 -5.60
CA GLU A 73 -8.99 10.98 -6.33
C GLU A 73 -8.56 12.45 -6.19
N ARG A 74 -8.35 12.93 -4.96
CA ARG A 74 -7.94 14.33 -4.71
C ARG A 74 -6.61 14.71 -5.35
N THR A 75 -5.72 13.74 -5.55
CA THR A 75 -4.37 13.96 -6.09
C THR A 75 -4.23 13.53 -7.55
N ALA A 76 -5.33 13.11 -8.18
CA ALA A 76 -5.33 12.51 -9.52
C ALA A 76 -4.27 11.40 -9.68
N ALA A 77 -4.09 10.57 -8.65
CA ALA A 77 -3.12 9.49 -8.70
C ALA A 77 -3.62 8.32 -9.56
N ASP A 78 -2.80 7.88 -10.50
CA ASP A 78 -3.16 6.79 -11.42
C ASP A 78 -3.21 5.41 -10.76
N ALA A 79 -2.51 5.25 -9.63
CA ALA A 79 -2.36 3.99 -8.92
C ALA A 79 -2.05 4.18 -7.43
N ALA A 80 -2.43 3.17 -6.65
CA ALA A 80 -1.98 2.95 -5.28
C ALA A 80 -0.96 1.80 -5.25
N VAL A 81 0.25 2.09 -4.78
CA VAL A 81 1.36 1.13 -4.70
C VAL A 81 1.53 0.66 -3.27
N PHE A 82 1.35 -0.63 -3.04
CA PHE A 82 1.43 -1.27 -1.74
C PHE A 82 2.83 -1.84 -1.52
N LEU A 83 3.45 -1.49 -0.39
CA LEU A 83 4.76 -2.05 -0.01
C LEU A 83 4.65 -3.56 0.29
N THR A 84 3.54 -3.98 0.91
CA THR A 84 3.27 -5.39 1.14
C THR A 84 2.83 -6.05 -0.17
N PRO A 85 3.43 -7.19 -0.58
CA PRO A 85 2.97 -7.94 -1.74
C PRO A 85 1.48 -8.27 -1.66
N LEU A 86 0.75 -7.91 -2.72
CA LEU A 86 -0.67 -8.20 -2.83
C LEU A 86 -0.86 -9.56 -3.49
N THR A 87 -1.70 -10.39 -2.89
CA THR A 87 -2.24 -11.56 -3.60
C THR A 87 -3.12 -11.10 -4.77
N GLN A 88 -3.30 -11.96 -5.78
CA GLN A 88 -4.18 -11.67 -6.93
C GLN A 88 -5.60 -11.26 -6.49
N ARG A 89 -6.14 -11.97 -5.48
CA ARG A 89 -7.46 -11.65 -4.90
C ARG A 89 -7.47 -10.27 -4.28
N GLN A 90 -6.47 -9.93 -3.48
CA GLN A 90 -6.39 -8.61 -2.82
C GLN A 90 -6.29 -7.49 -3.85
N ARG A 91 -5.45 -7.68 -4.87
CA ARG A 91 -5.29 -6.69 -5.94
C ARG A 91 -6.59 -6.41 -6.67
N ARG A 92 -7.32 -7.46 -7.05
CA ARG A 92 -8.59 -7.32 -7.75
C ARG A 92 -9.57 -6.50 -6.93
N VAL A 93 -9.80 -6.91 -5.67
CA VAL A 93 -10.74 -6.22 -4.78
C VAL A 93 -10.29 -4.79 -4.49
N LEU A 94 -9.00 -4.56 -4.27
CA LEU A 94 -8.47 -3.21 -4.03
C LEU A 94 -8.60 -2.32 -5.26
N THR A 95 -8.37 -2.85 -6.46
CA THR A 95 -8.54 -2.10 -7.72
C THR A 95 -10.00 -1.70 -7.90
N GLU A 96 -10.94 -2.62 -7.67
CA GLU A 96 -12.38 -2.35 -7.70
C GLU A 96 -12.77 -1.28 -6.67
N MET A 97 -12.23 -1.35 -5.45
CA MET A 97 -12.56 -0.40 -4.37
C MET A 97 -11.91 0.98 -4.52
N LEU A 98 -10.71 1.05 -5.10
CA LEU A 98 -9.97 2.31 -5.28
C LEU A 98 -10.41 3.05 -6.55
N GLY A 99 -11.01 2.36 -7.52
CA GLY A 99 -11.28 2.91 -8.86
C GLY A 99 -10.01 3.17 -9.69
N ARG A 100 -8.85 2.71 -9.21
CA ARG A 100 -7.50 2.91 -9.78
C ARG A 100 -6.68 1.63 -9.60
N ARG A 101 -5.56 1.49 -10.32
CA ARG A 101 -4.72 0.27 -10.21
C ARG A 101 -4.20 0.12 -8.78
N ALA A 102 -4.38 -1.06 -8.19
CA ALA A 102 -3.63 -1.49 -7.01
C ALA A 102 -2.42 -2.30 -7.47
N LEU A 103 -1.21 -1.92 -7.07
CA LEU A 103 0.04 -2.60 -7.45
C LEU A 103 0.84 -2.94 -6.21
N SER A 104 1.60 -4.02 -6.23
CA SER A 104 2.65 -4.24 -5.24
C SER A 104 3.93 -3.51 -5.67
N LEU A 105 4.75 -3.07 -4.73
CA LEU A 105 6.00 -2.37 -5.05
C LEU A 105 6.87 -3.19 -6.00
N ALA A 106 7.06 -4.48 -5.74
CA ALA A 106 7.85 -5.40 -6.59
C ALA A 106 7.39 -5.44 -8.07
N GLU A 107 6.12 -5.13 -8.34
CA GLU A 107 5.56 -5.18 -9.69
C GLU A 107 5.91 -3.93 -10.48
N THR A 108 6.07 -2.81 -9.77
CA THR A 108 6.61 -1.58 -10.36
C THR A 108 8.10 -1.71 -10.70
N GLU A 109 8.79 -2.67 -10.08
CA GLU A 109 10.19 -3.00 -10.39
C GLU A 109 10.27 -3.84 -11.67
N ALA A 110 9.37 -4.82 -11.82
CA ALA A 110 9.30 -5.66 -13.01
C ALA A 110 8.76 -4.94 -14.28
N GLU A 111 7.90 -3.93 -14.11
CA GLU A 111 7.46 -3.07 -15.25
C GLU A 111 8.62 -2.18 -15.76
N ALA A 112 9.58 -1.81 -14.89
CA ALA A 112 10.70 -0.94 -15.24
C ALA A 112 11.86 -1.66 -15.96
N GLU A 113 12.07 -2.96 -15.70
CA GLU A 113 13.10 -3.75 -16.39
C GLU A 113 12.71 -4.16 -17.83
N ARG A 114 11.44 -3.95 -18.21
CA ARG A 114 10.90 -4.34 -19.52
C ARG A 114 10.67 -3.16 -20.47
N ALA A 115 10.91 -1.94 -20.01
CA ALA A 115 10.74 -0.69 -20.75
C ALA A 115 12.10 -0.09 -21.10
#